data_AF-A0A1J3H887-F1
#
_entry.id   AF-A0A1J3H887-F1
#
_cell.length_a   1.000
_cell.length_b   1.000
_cell.length_c   1.000
_cell.angle_alpha   90.00
_cell.angle_beta   90.00
_cell.angle_gamma   90.00
#
_symmetry.space_group_name_H-M   'P 1'
#
loop_
_entity.id
_entity.type
_entity.pdbx_description
1 polymer ?
#
loop_
_entity_poly.entity_id
_entity_poly.type
_entity_poly.pdbx_seq_one_letter_code
_entity_poly.pdbx_strand_id
1 'polypeptide(L)'
;SLDFLGLNYYFTQYATNTPNFTIPTQPSSLTDPQVTFGFYRNGIPIGVQVANFVYYPPGFRMILNYIKDNYKNPLTFITEQGSADFGNVTLAVALADNGRIQNHCSHLSCLKC
;
A
#
# COMPACT_ATOMS: atom_id res chain seq x y z
N SER A 1 23.87 -5.19 -1.74
CA SER A 1 24.03 -6.29 -2.72
C SER A 1 22.85 -7.22 -2.55
N LEU A 2 22.17 -7.63 -3.62
CA LEU A 2 21.03 -8.55 -3.59
C LEU A 2 21.03 -9.40 -4.86
N ASP A 3 20.59 -10.65 -4.72
CA ASP A 3 20.36 -11.56 -5.86
C ASP A 3 18.94 -11.41 -6.42
N PHE A 4 17.97 -11.13 -5.55
CA PHE A 4 16.58 -10.81 -5.87
C PHE A 4 15.97 -9.90 -4.80
N LEU A 5 14.84 -9.28 -5.13
CA LEU A 5 14.04 -8.45 -4.23
C LEU A 5 12.77 -9.21 -3.83
N GLY A 6 12.56 -9.42 -2.54
CA GLY A 6 11.23 -9.75 -2.00
C GLY A 6 10.43 -8.47 -1.76
N LEU A 7 9.30 -8.32 -2.44
CA LEU A 7 8.42 -7.16 -2.32
C LEU A 7 7.13 -7.52 -1.59
N ASN A 8 6.91 -6.85 -0.47
CA ASN A 8 5.62 -6.82 0.22
C ASN A 8 4.85 -5.58 -0.25
N TYR A 9 3.61 -5.76 -0.74
CA TYR A 9 2.77 -4.65 -1.17
C TYR A 9 1.34 -4.80 -0.64
N TYR A 10 0.85 -3.77 0.05
CA TYR A 10 -0.47 -3.77 0.67
C TYR A 10 -1.31 -2.55 0.28
N PHE A 11 -0.71 -1.36 0.25
CA PHE A 11 -1.41 -0.12 -0.03
C PHE A 11 -0.47 0.96 -0.59
N THR A 12 -1.09 2.05 -1.05
CA THR A 12 -0.41 3.30 -1.42
C THR A 12 -1.09 4.45 -0.69
N GLN A 13 -0.32 5.46 -0.31
CA GLN A 13 -0.81 6.65 0.40
C GLN A 13 -0.57 7.90 -0.44
N TYR A 14 -1.40 8.91 -0.23
CA TYR A 14 -1.05 10.27 -0.59
C TYR A 14 0.03 10.78 0.35
N ALA A 15 0.94 11.59 -0.19
CA ALA A 15 1.86 12.41 0.59
C ALA A 15 1.52 13.88 0.34
N THR A 16 1.46 14.66 1.41
CA THR A 16 1.34 16.13 1.37
C THR A 16 2.48 16.73 2.16
N ASN A 17 2.92 17.94 1.82
CA ASN A 17 3.86 18.64 2.68
C ASN A 17 3.27 18.83 4.08
N THR A 18 4.11 18.92 5.09
CA THR A 18 3.70 19.29 6.45
C THR A 18 3.94 20.80 6.62
N PRO A 19 2.93 21.66 6.38
CA PRO A 19 3.10 23.10 6.57
C PRO A 19 3.37 23.40 8.06
N ASN A 20 4.23 24.38 8.31
CA ASN A 20 4.64 24.79 9.66
C ASN A 20 5.38 23.68 10.44
N PHE A 21 6.21 22.89 9.76
CA PHE A 21 7.07 21.91 10.39
C PHE A 21 8.05 22.59 11.36
N THR A 22 7.87 22.32 12.65
CA THR A 22 8.85 22.70 13.68
C THR A 22 9.90 21.61 13.77
N ILE A 23 11.17 21.98 13.63
CA ILE A 23 12.29 21.03 13.81
C ILE A 23 12.18 20.46 15.24
N PRO A 24 11.95 19.14 15.39
CA PRO A 24 11.82 18.55 16.71
C PRO A 24 13.14 18.66 17.46
N THR A 25 13.08 18.82 18.78
CA THR A 25 14.29 18.85 19.64
C THR A 25 15.02 17.51 19.66
N GLN A 26 14.32 16.41 19.36
CA GLN A 26 14.90 15.08 19.16
C GLN A 26 14.73 14.67 17.69
N PRO A 27 15.82 14.40 16.96
CA PRO A 27 15.73 14.01 15.55
C PRO A 27 14.96 12.70 15.40
N SER A 28 14.18 12.59 14.33
CA SER A 28 13.40 11.40 14.01
C SER A 28 13.34 11.19 12.51
N SER A 29 13.78 10.02 12.05
CA SER A 29 13.72 9.61 10.65
C SER A 29 12.29 9.57 10.09
N LEU A 30 11.29 9.47 10.97
CA LEU A 30 9.87 9.55 10.58
C LEU A 30 9.44 10.98 10.22
N THR A 31 10.10 11.98 10.77
CA THR A 31 9.77 13.40 10.54
C THR A 31 10.67 14.07 9.51
N ASP A 32 11.86 13.52 9.23
CA ASP A 32 12.83 14.06 8.28
C ASP A 32 12.27 14.33 6.87
N PRO A 33 11.37 13.50 6.31
CA PRO A 33 10.80 13.77 4.99
C PRO A 33 9.88 15.00 4.95
N GLN A 34 9.42 15.52 6.10
CA GLN A 34 8.50 16.66 6.21
C GLN A 34 7.20 16.47 5.40
N VAL A 35 6.69 15.24 5.39
CA VAL A 35 5.43 14.88 4.74
C VAL A 35 4.44 14.28 5.73
N THR A 36 3.17 14.55 5.49
CA THR A 36 2.05 13.84 6.12
C THR A 36 1.53 12.81 5.12
N PHE A 37 1.40 11.56 5.57
CA PHE A 37 0.78 10.50 4.78
C PHE A 37 -0.69 10.33 5.13
N GLY A 38 -1.51 10.01 4.13
CA GLY A 38 -2.93 9.77 4.33
C GLY A 38 -3.56 9.00 3.19
N PHE A 39 -4.68 8.35 3.49
CA PHE A 39 -5.46 7.64 2.47
C PHE A 39 -6.46 8.53 1.74
N TYR A 40 -6.70 9.76 2.21
CA TYR A 40 -7.75 10.64 1.70
C TYR A 40 -7.16 11.94 1.16
N ARG A 41 -7.75 12.45 0.08
CA ARG A 41 -7.52 13.78 -0.47
C ARG A 41 -8.87 14.47 -0.62
N ASN A 42 -9.06 15.60 0.04
CA ASN A 42 -10.33 16.35 0.05
C ASN A 42 -11.54 15.47 0.44
N GLY A 43 -11.36 14.57 1.41
CA GLY A 43 -12.40 13.63 1.86
C GLY A 43 -12.60 12.40 0.98
N ILE A 44 -11.90 12.28 -0.15
CA ILE A 44 -12.02 11.14 -1.08
C ILE A 44 -10.86 10.15 -0.85
N PRO A 45 -11.14 8.85 -0.57
CA PRO A 45 -10.10 7.85 -0.41
C PRO A 45 -9.39 7.58 -1.74
N ILE A 46 -8.10 7.21 -1.68
CA ILE A 46 -7.31 6.81 -2.84
C ILE A 46 -7.86 5.56 -3.54
N GLY A 47 -8.55 4.69 -2.81
CA GLY A 47 -9.06 3.42 -3.29
C GLY A 47 -10.10 2.81 -2.36
N VAL A 48 -10.06 1.48 -2.19
CA VAL A 48 -11.08 0.72 -1.46
C VAL A 48 -10.72 0.64 0.02
N GLN A 49 -11.63 1.07 0.88
CA GLN A 49 -11.47 1.02 2.32
C GLN A 49 -11.74 -0.38 2.87
N VAL A 50 -10.85 -0.84 3.73
CA VAL A 50 -10.95 -2.10 4.48
C VAL A 50 -10.78 -1.82 5.98
N ALA A 51 -10.69 -2.84 6.82
CA ALA A 51 -10.71 -2.68 8.28
C ALA A 51 -9.70 -1.64 8.80
N ASN A 52 -8.44 -1.73 8.36
CA ASN A 52 -7.35 -0.95 8.97
C ASN A 52 -6.67 0.03 7.99
N PHE A 53 -7.02 0.00 6.70
CA PHE A 53 -6.37 0.83 5.67
C PHE A 53 -7.24 0.95 4.41
N VAL A 54 -6.72 1.68 3.42
CA VAL A 54 -7.31 1.79 2.08
C VAL A 54 -6.31 1.21 1.08
N TYR A 55 -6.72 0.23 0.27
CA TYR A 55 -5.85 -0.38 -0.74
C TYR A 55 -6.06 0.26 -2.11
N TYR A 56 -5.01 0.25 -2.94
CA TYR A 56 -5.01 0.88 -4.26
C TYR A 56 -4.35 -0.03 -5.31
N PRO A 57 -5.12 -0.87 -6.03
CA PRO A 57 -4.55 -1.89 -6.92
C PRO A 57 -3.60 -1.36 -8.01
N PRO A 58 -3.85 -0.22 -8.66
CA PRO A 58 -2.92 0.32 -9.66
C PRO A 58 -1.54 0.66 -9.09
N GLY A 59 -1.46 1.03 -7.81
CA GLY A 59 -0.20 1.30 -7.12
C GLY A 59 0.74 0.11 -7.14
N PHE A 60 0.21 -1.11 -7.23
CA PHE A 60 1.01 -2.32 -7.29
C PHE A 60 1.83 -2.42 -8.57
N ARG A 61 1.25 -2.04 -9.71
CA ARG A 61 1.99 -1.96 -10.98
C ARG A 61 2.95 -0.76 -10.97
N MET A 62 2.53 0.35 -10.40
CA MET A 62 3.34 1.56 -10.34
C MET A 62 4.65 1.35 -9.56
N ILE A 63 4.62 0.65 -8.42
CA ILE A 63 5.84 0.37 -7.65
C ILE A 63 6.79 -0.57 -8.39
N LEU A 64 6.27 -1.56 -9.12
CA LEU A 64 7.10 -2.45 -9.94
C LEU A 64 7.76 -1.70 -11.10
N ASN A 65 7.03 -0.80 -11.76
CA ASN A 65 7.60 0.08 -12.78
C ASN A 65 8.67 1.00 -12.17
N TYR A 66 8.41 1.57 -10.99
CA TYR A 66 9.39 2.42 -10.30
C TYR A 66 10.68 1.65 -9.95
N ILE A 67 10.55 0.43 -9.42
CA ILE A 67 11.68 -0.47 -9.13
C ILE A 67 12.47 -0.76 -10.40
N LYS A 68 11.78 -1.12 -11.48
CA LYS A 68 12.38 -1.37 -12.79
C LYS A 68 13.21 -0.18 -13.26
N ASP A 69 12.61 1.00 -13.27
CA ASP A 69 13.19 2.20 -13.89
C ASP A 69 14.28 2.84 -13.03
N ASN A 70 14.25 2.68 -11.70
CA ASN A 70 15.14 3.40 -10.78
C ASN A 70 16.15 2.48 -10.06
N TYR A 71 15.95 1.16 -10.05
CA TYR A 71 16.80 0.22 -9.28
C TYR A 71 17.43 -0.88 -10.13
N LYS A 72 17.64 -0.62 -11.43
CA LYS A 72 18.27 -1.56 -12.39
C LYS A 72 17.48 -2.85 -12.58
N ASN A 73 16.16 -2.80 -12.37
CA ASN A 73 15.24 -3.91 -12.64
C ASN A 73 15.70 -5.27 -12.06
N PRO A 74 15.86 -5.39 -10.73
CA PRO A 74 16.24 -6.66 -10.12
C PRO A 74 15.14 -7.69 -10.29
N LEU A 75 15.52 -8.98 -10.29
CA LEU A 75 14.55 -10.07 -10.18
C LEU A 75 13.71 -9.84 -8.92
N THR A 76 12.39 -9.71 -9.08
CA THR A 76 11.49 -9.33 -7.99
C THR A 76 10.42 -10.41 -7.81
N PHE A 77 10.29 -10.91 -6.58
CA PHE A 77 9.21 -11.79 -6.15
C PHE A 77 8.26 -11.01 -5.26
N ILE A 78 6.96 -11.16 -5.48
CA ILE A 78 5.96 -10.67 -4.54
C ILE A 78 5.95 -11.66 -3.37
N THR A 79 6.40 -11.22 -2.20
CA THR A 79 6.48 -12.06 -1.00
C THR A 79 5.24 -11.94 -0.13
N GLU A 80 4.57 -10.79 -0.15
CA GLU A 80 3.28 -10.61 0.51
C GLU A 80 2.36 -9.65 -0.25
N GLN A 81 1.07 -10.02 -0.29
CA GLN A 81 -0.03 -9.16 -0.69
C GLN A 81 -1.28 -9.66 0.04
N GLY A 82 -2.08 -8.74 0.59
CA GLY A 82 -3.31 -9.15 1.26
C GLY A 82 -4.13 -7.99 1.81
N SER A 83 -5.21 -8.37 2.49
CA SER A 83 -6.12 -7.43 3.14
C SER A 83 -6.75 -8.02 4.39
N ALA A 84 -7.11 -7.13 5.31
CA ALA A 84 -7.83 -7.48 6.52
C ALA A 84 -9.33 -7.34 6.29
N ASP A 85 -10.09 -8.36 6.70
CA ASP A 85 -11.55 -8.27 6.79
C ASP A 85 -11.97 -7.61 8.11
N PHE A 86 -13.21 -7.15 8.16
CA PHE A 86 -13.82 -6.71 9.42
C PHE A 86 -14.04 -7.92 10.33
N GLY A 87 -13.62 -7.80 11.59
CA GLY A 87 -13.78 -8.86 12.60
C GLY A 87 -15.16 -8.91 13.25
N ASN A 88 -15.31 -9.81 14.22
CA ASN A 88 -16.53 -10.00 15.04
C ASN A 88 -17.79 -10.33 14.23
N VAL A 89 -17.66 -11.24 13.27
CA VAL A 89 -18.74 -11.72 12.40
C VAL A 89 -18.99 -13.21 12.59
N THR A 90 -20.14 -13.70 12.12
CA THR A 90 -20.45 -15.14 12.14
C THR A 90 -19.52 -15.90 11.17
N LEU A 91 -19.36 -17.22 11.39
CA LEU A 91 -18.58 -18.07 10.49
C LEU A 91 -19.05 -17.97 9.02
N ALA A 92 -20.37 -17.95 8.80
CA ALA A 92 -20.93 -17.84 7.46
C ALA A 92 -20.54 -16.51 6.77
N VAL A 93 -20.48 -15.42 7.52
CA VAL A 93 -20.03 -14.11 7.00
C VAL A 93 -18.52 -14.10 6.77
N ALA A 94 -17.74 -14.70 7.68
CA ALA A 94 -16.28 -14.79 7.53
C ALA A 94 -15.86 -15.64 6.31
N LEU A 95 -16.62 -16.69 5.98
CA LEU A 95 -16.37 -17.52 4.80
C LEU A 95 -16.82 -16.87 3.48
N ALA A 96 -17.74 -15.89 3.55
CA ALA A 96 -18.18 -15.11 2.40
C ALA A 96 -17.27 -13.87 2.19
N ASP A 97 -15.96 -14.09 2.07
CA ASP A 97 -14.90 -13.08 2.08
C ASP A 97 -14.68 -12.39 0.72
N ASN A 98 -15.79 -11.93 0.11
CA ASN A 98 -15.77 -11.24 -1.18
C ASN A 98 -14.81 -10.04 -1.22
N GLY A 99 -14.60 -9.35 -0.10
CA GLY A 99 -13.62 -8.26 0.01
C GLY A 99 -12.18 -8.73 -0.20
N ARG A 100 -11.78 -9.86 0.39
CA ARG A 100 -10.47 -10.49 0.17
C ARG A 100 -10.32 -10.96 -1.28
N ILE A 101 -11.36 -11.61 -1.83
CA ILE A 101 -11.36 -12.04 -3.24
C ILE A 101 -11.14 -10.83 -4.16
N GLN A 102 -11.90 -9.74 -3.96
CA GLN A 102 -11.77 -8.53 -4.75
C GLN A 102 -10.39 -7.88 -4.60
N ASN A 103 -9.83 -7.84 -3.39
CA ASN A 103 -8.49 -7.32 -3.13
C ASN A 103 -7.45 -8.09 -3.96
N HIS A 104 -7.41 -9.42 -3.87
CA HIS A 104 -6.45 -10.22 -4.64
C HIS A 104 -6.68 -10.11 -6.15
N CYS A 105 -7.92 -10.26 -6.62
CA CYS A 105 -8.23 -10.20 -8.05
C CYS A 105 -7.84 -8.86 -8.68
N SER A 106 -8.16 -7.75 -8.01
CA SER A 106 -7.82 -6.42 -8.52
C SER A 106 -6.31 -6.19 -8.58
N HIS A 107 -5.55 -6.56 -7.54
CA HIS A 107 -4.09 -6.43 -7.56
C HIS A 107 -3.44 -7.34 -8.61
N LEU A 108 -3.86 -8.60 -8.71
CA LEU A 108 -3.37 -9.53 -9.73
C LEU A 108 -3.70 -9.05 -11.14
N SER A 109 -4.85 -8.40 -11.36
CA SER A 109 -5.18 -7.82 -12.66
C SER A 109 -4.24 -6.68 -13.06
N CYS A 110 -3.71 -5.91 -12.10
CA CYS A 110 -2.72 -4.87 -12.38
C CYS A 110 -1.32 -5.45 -12.69
N LEU A 111 -1.06 -6.71 -12.34
CA LEU A 111 0.17 -7.41 -12.71
C LEU A 111 0.11 -8.03 -14.11
N LYS A 112 -1.08 -8.43 -14.55
CA LYS A 112 -1.29 -8.97 -15.91
C LYS A 112 -1.18 -7.84 -16.93
N CYS A 113 -0.27 -8.00 -17.89
CA CYS A 113 -0.21 -7.17 -19.09
C CYS A 113 -1.30 -7.58 -20.07
#